data_AF-A0A7S1WS40-F1
#
_entry.id   AF-A0A7S1WS40-F1
#
_cell.length_a   1.000
_cell.length_b   1.000
_cell.length_c   1.000
_cell.angle_alpha   90.00
_cell.angle_beta   90.00
_cell.angle_gamma   90.00
#
_symmetry.space_group_name_H-M   'P 1'
#
loop_
_entity.id
_entity.type
_entity.pdbx_description
1 polymer ?
#
loop_
_entity_poly.entity_id
_entity_poly.type
_entity_poly.pdbx_seq_one_letter_code
_entity_poly.pdbx_strand_id
1 'polypeptide(L)'
;PEATHFYMNFLVLQWTAHVMNMLRYVNLFKYMSFRSLYTEAEAAAKAEPEDQDFYGIGSRSARWSINMVIGIVFSTLCPPIIIMAFVNFVFCRVIYGYVIPYAETKKPDTGGHLWVSTLRHIFVGLMIYVILMTGVLYSRANSSIPSWITASSFLYIAWAFHRFDEHFNWQMLPFKYVVDEETRSDMKAPKWELGGEYRQPELFEDYEDIKAFMEESGIQASGESS
;
A
#
# COMPACT_ATOMS: atom_id res chain seq x y z
N PRO A 1 1.42 16.46 -26.19
CA PRO A 1 2.52 15.56 -26.60
C PRO A 1 3.69 15.58 -25.61
N GLU A 2 4.08 16.76 -25.09
CA GLU A 2 5.21 16.88 -24.15
C GLU A 2 4.96 16.18 -22.80
N ALA A 3 3.75 16.30 -22.25
CA ALA A 3 3.38 15.63 -20.99
C ALA A 3 3.49 14.09 -21.08
N THR A 4 3.25 13.49 -22.24
CA THR A 4 3.36 12.05 -22.44
C THR A 4 4.79 11.55 -22.25
N HIS A 5 5.78 12.29 -22.78
CA HIS A 5 7.18 11.94 -22.62
C HIS A 5 7.64 12.07 -21.16
N PHE A 6 7.13 13.07 -20.45
CA PHE A 6 7.35 13.20 -19.02
C PHE A 6 6.84 11.98 -18.24
N TYR A 7 5.60 11.53 -18.50
CA TYR A 7 5.04 10.37 -17.80
C TYR A 7 5.73 9.04 -18.16
N MET A 8 6.18 8.87 -19.39
CA MET A 8 7.00 7.72 -19.77
C MET A 8 8.32 7.70 -18.99
N ASN A 9 9.05 8.82 -18.97
CA ASN A 9 10.29 8.94 -18.20
C ASN A 9 10.04 8.72 -16.70
N PHE A 10 8.93 9.26 -16.17
CA PHE A 10 8.55 9.07 -14.78
C PHE A 10 8.34 7.59 -14.43
N LEU A 11 7.61 6.83 -15.26
CA LEU A 11 7.41 5.40 -15.04
C LEU A 11 8.72 4.61 -15.07
N VAL A 12 9.63 4.93 -15.99
CA VAL A 12 10.96 4.28 -16.05
C VAL A 12 11.79 4.60 -14.81
N LEU A 13 11.77 5.84 -14.33
CA LEU A 13 12.44 6.23 -13.08
C LEU A 13 11.89 5.48 -11.85
N GLN A 14 10.60 5.15 -11.83
CA GLN A 14 10.01 4.34 -10.76
C GLN A 14 10.65 2.94 -10.69
N TRP A 15 11.06 2.35 -11.82
CA TRP A 15 11.73 1.04 -11.80
C TRP A 15 13.02 1.09 -11.00
N THR A 16 13.84 2.12 -11.21
CA THR A 16 15.05 2.34 -10.44
C THR A 16 14.73 2.53 -8.96
N ALA A 17 13.67 3.26 -8.61
CA ALA A 17 13.23 3.42 -7.23
C ALA A 17 12.81 2.08 -6.58
N HIS A 18 12.11 1.21 -7.31
CA HIS A 18 11.76 -0.13 -6.82
C HIS A 18 13.01 -1.00 -6.61
N VAL A 19 14.00 -0.95 -7.51
CA VAL A 19 15.27 -1.66 -7.34
C VAL A 19 16.05 -1.14 -6.14
N MET A 20 16.10 0.18 -5.93
CA MET A 20 16.73 0.75 -4.74
C MET A 20 16.04 0.28 -3.45
N ASN A 21 14.71 0.18 -3.44
CA ASN A 21 13.98 -0.35 -2.29
C ASN A 21 14.33 -1.81 -1.98
N MET A 22 14.65 -2.63 -3.00
CA MET A 22 15.12 -4.01 -2.80
C MET A 22 16.42 -4.06 -1.99
N LEU A 23 17.30 -3.08 -2.16
CA LEU A 23 18.58 -3.02 -1.45
C LEU A 23 18.45 -2.53 0.00
N ARG A 24 17.27 -2.01 0.40
CA ARG A 24 17.04 -1.39 1.72
C ARG A 24 18.19 -0.48 2.14
N TYR A 25 18.66 0.34 1.19
CA TYR A 25 19.90 1.12 1.33
C TYR A 25 19.89 2.06 2.55
N VAL A 26 18.72 2.57 2.94
CA VAL A 26 18.57 3.41 4.15
C VAL A 26 18.82 2.60 5.42
N ASN A 27 18.25 1.39 5.54
CA ASN A 27 18.48 0.51 6.68
C ASN A 27 19.94 0.07 6.75
N LEU A 28 20.55 -0.26 5.61
CA LEU A 28 21.97 -0.58 5.53
C LEU A 28 22.83 0.61 5.98
N PHE A 29 22.50 1.82 5.53
CA PHE A 29 23.23 3.03 5.93
C PHE A 29 23.09 3.32 7.44
N LYS A 30 21.89 3.18 8.00
CA LYS A 30 21.63 3.27 9.45
C LYS A 30 22.48 2.24 10.21
N TYR A 31 22.46 0.99 9.77
CA TYR A 31 23.24 -0.08 10.38
C TYR A 31 24.75 0.22 10.36
N MET A 32 25.29 0.62 9.20
CA MET A 32 26.71 0.97 9.07
C MET A 32 27.11 2.15 9.98
N SER A 33 26.20 3.11 10.17
CA SER A 33 26.40 4.26 11.05
C SER A 33 26.31 3.86 12.54
N PHE A 34 25.38 2.98 12.92
CA PHE A 34 25.26 2.51 14.30
C PHE A 34 26.33 1.50 14.69
N ARG A 35 26.87 0.73 13.74
CA ARG A 35 27.97 -0.20 13.97
C ARG A 35 29.25 0.48 14.45
N SER A 36 29.43 1.78 14.19
CA SER A 36 30.61 2.49 14.70
C SER A 36 30.50 2.87 16.18
N LEU A 37 29.30 2.80 16.78
CA LEU A 37 29.02 3.27 18.14
C LEU A 37 28.48 2.17 19.05
N TYR A 38 27.81 1.16 18.50
CA TYR A 38 27.09 0.13 19.24
C TYR A 38 27.56 -1.27 18.86
N THR A 39 27.19 -2.26 19.68
CA THR A 39 27.36 -3.68 19.37
C THR A 39 26.54 -4.07 18.12
N GLU A 40 26.90 -5.15 17.44
CA GLU A 40 26.24 -5.55 16.19
C GLU A 40 24.74 -5.83 16.38
N ALA A 41 24.36 -6.43 17.51
CA ALA A 41 22.97 -6.71 17.84
C ALA A 41 22.15 -5.44 18.10
N GLU A 42 22.68 -4.51 18.90
CA GLU A 42 22.01 -3.22 19.17
C GLU A 42 21.94 -2.34 17.92
N ALA A 43 22.98 -2.35 17.09
CA ALA A 43 23.01 -1.58 15.85
C ALA A 43 21.95 -2.09 14.86
N ALA A 44 21.74 -3.41 14.78
CA ALA A 44 20.67 -4.01 13.99
C ALA A 44 19.29 -3.60 14.54
N ALA A 45 19.06 -3.77 15.85
CA ALA A 45 17.79 -3.43 16.49
C ALA A 45 17.42 -1.95 16.33
N LYS A 46 18.39 -1.03 16.35
CA LYS A 46 18.16 0.41 16.11
C LYS A 46 18.00 0.79 14.64
N ALA A 47 18.51 -0.04 13.71
CA ALA A 47 18.40 0.20 12.28
C ALA A 47 17.09 -0.35 11.66
N GLU A 48 16.51 -1.39 12.27
CA GLU A 48 15.31 -2.09 11.81
C GLU A 48 13.99 -1.30 11.89
N PRO A 49 13.83 -0.26 12.73
CA PRO A 49 12.74 0.70 12.59
C PRO A 49 12.86 1.44 11.24
N GLU A 50 12.18 0.87 10.26
CA GLU A 50 11.92 1.51 8.99
C GLU A 50 11.03 2.73 9.20
N ASP A 51 11.32 3.77 8.42
CA ASP A 51 10.44 4.93 8.35
C ASP A 51 9.10 4.51 7.73
N GLN A 52 8.06 4.45 8.56
CA GLN A 52 6.71 4.06 8.13
C GLN A 52 6.07 5.12 7.23
N ASP A 53 6.49 6.38 7.27
CA ASP A 53 5.91 7.42 6.42
C ASP A 53 6.38 7.27 4.96
N PHE A 54 7.60 6.79 4.76
CA PHE A 54 8.14 6.57 3.41
C PHE A 54 7.98 5.12 2.93
N TYR A 55 8.29 4.15 3.79
CA TYR A 55 8.28 2.71 3.50
C TYR A 55 7.01 2.00 3.97
N GLY A 56 6.08 2.72 4.61
CA GLY A 56 4.78 2.17 4.98
C GLY A 56 3.93 1.78 3.78
N ILE A 57 2.96 0.91 4.05
CA ILE A 57 2.03 0.41 3.05
C ILE A 57 1.18 1.54 2.44
N GLY A 58 0.83 2.56 3.23
CA GLY A 58 0.08 3.73 2.76
C GLY A 58 0.83 4.50 1.67
N SER A 59 2.07 4.92 1.96
CA SER A 59 2.92 5.66 1.02
C SER A 59 3.20 4.88 -0.27
N ARG A 60 3.47 3.57 -0.16
CA ARG A 60 3.68 2.69 -1.32
C ARG A 60 2.41 2.54 -2.16
N SER A 61 1.27 2.30 -1.52
CA SER A 61 -0.02 2.16 -2.21
C SER A 61 -0.41 3.43 -2.98
N ALA A 62 -0.09 4.61 -2.44
CA ALA A 62 -0.32 5.88 -3.12
C ALA A 62 0.54 5.99 -4.40
N ARG A 63 1.84 5.65 -4.33
CA ARG A 63 2.73 5.65 -5.52
C ARG A 63 2.26 4.65 -6.58
N TRP A 64 1.87 3.45 -6.19
CA TRP A 64 1.34 2.45 -7.12
C TRP A 64 0.00 2.89 -7.72
N SER A 65 -0.87 3.53 -6.94
CA SER A 65 -2.14 4.09 -7.43
C SER A 65 -1.89 5.17 -8.48
N ILE A 66 -0.92 6.06 -8.28
CA ILE A 66 -0.53 7.07 -9.28
C ILE A 66 -0.08 6.39 -10.58
N ASN A 67 0.77 5.37 -10.51
CA ASN A 67 1.22 4.62 -11.69
C ASN A 67 0.05 3.93 -12.41
N MET A 68 -0.92 3.40 -11.65
CA MET A 68 -2.15 2.81 -12.21
C MET A 68 -2.99 3.85 -12.95
N VAL A 69 -3.23 5.01 -12.32
CA VAL A 69 -4.03 6.09 -12.92
C VAL A 69 -3.35 6.64 -14.17
N ILE A 70 -2.03 6.81 -14.17
CA ILE A 70 -1.27 7.19 -15.38
C ILE A 70 -1.48 6.16 -16.49
N GLY A 71 -1.37 4.86 -16.16
CA GLY A 71 -1.62 3.77 -17.10
C GLY A 71 -3.01 3.83 -17.70
N ILE A 72 -4.05 3.99 -16.88
CA ILE A 72 -5.45 4.10 -17.31
C ILE A 72 -5.65 5.32 -18.21
N VAL A 73 -5.26 6.51 -17.71
CA VAL A 73 -5.55 7.80 -18.38
C VAL A 73 -4.86 7.92 -19.73
N PHE A 74 -3.60 7.49 -19.83
CA PHE A 74 -2.81 7.64 -21.04
C PHE A 74 -2.81 6.40 -21.95
N SER A 75 -3.46 5.30 -21.56
CA SER A 75 -3.51 4.05 -22.35
C SER A 75 -3.95 4.26 -23.80
N THR A 76 -5.01 5.04 -24.03
CA THR A 76 -5.56 5.28 -25.37
C THR A 76 -4.89 6.44 -26.10
N LEU A 77 -4.22 7.36 -25.39
CA LEU A 77 -3.50 8.48 -25.99
C LEU A 77 -2.11 8.09 -26.49
N CYS A 78 -1.43 7.21 -25.75
CA CYS A 78 -0.10 6.72 -26.04
C CYS A 78 0.01 5.25 -25.61
N PRO A 79 -0.26 4.31 -26.52
CA PRO A 79 -0.22 2.88 -26.21
C PRO A 79 1.07 2.40 -25.54
N PRO A 80 2.29 2.91 -25.84
CA PRO A 80 3.50 2.52 -25.13
C PRO A 80 3.45 2.67 -23.59
N ILE A 81 2.68 3.63 -23.06
CA ILE A 81 2.56 3.83 -21.61
C ILE A 81 1.94 2.62 -20.92
N ILE A 82 0.99 1.93 -21.55
CA ILE A 82 0.36 0.75 -20.93
C ILE A 82 1.37 -0.38 -20.73
N ILE A 83 2.30 -0.55 -21.68
CA ILE A 83 3.36 -1.56 -21.61
C ILE A 83 4.32 -1.19 -20.48
N MET A 84 4.71 0.08 -20.38
CA MET A 84 5.58 0.55 -19.30
C MET A 84 4.93 0.40 -17.92
N ALA A 85 3.64 0.74 -17.80
CA ALA A 85 2.88 0.56 -16.56
C ALA A 85 2.77 -0.93 -16.19
N PHE A 86 2.50 -1.80 -17.16
CA PHE A 86 2.46 -3.25 -16.94
C PHE A 86 3.80 -3.80 -16.44
N VAL A 87 4.91 -3.45 -17.10
CA VAL A 87 6.26 -3.82 -16.67
C VAL A 87 6.54 -3.33 -15.24
N ASN A 88 6.12 -2.10 -14.91
CA ASN A 88 6.24 -1.57 -13.55
C ASN A 88 5.52 -2.44 -12.51
N PHE A 89 4.29 -2.88 -12.79
CA PHE A 89 3.55 -3.76 -11.88
C PHE A 89 4.16 -5.15 -11.76
N VAL A 90 4.80 -5.66 -12.83
CA VAL A 90 5.58 -6.91 -12.76
C VAL A 90 6.78 -6.74 -11.83
N PHE A 91 7.54 -5.65 -11.96
CA PHE A 91 8.62 -5.33 -11.03
C PHE A 91 8.12 -5.22 -9.59
N CYS A 92 7.03 -4.50 -9.35
CA CYS A 92 6.42 -4.41 -8.03
C CYS A 92 6.05 -5.79 -7.48
N ARG A 93 5.43 -6.66 -8.29
CA ARG A 93 5.01 -7.99 -7.86
C ARG A 93 6.19 -8.88 -7.44
N VAL A 94 7.31 -8.79 -8.14
CA VAL A 94 8.53 -9.56 -7.86
C VAL A 94 9.26 -8.98 -6.65
N ILE A 95 9.56 -7.68 -6.67
CA ILE A 95 10.35 -7.02 -5.63
C ILE A 95 9.61 -7.04 -4.30
N TYR A 96 8.38 -6.53 -4.24
CA TYR A 96 7.62 -6.51 -2.99
C TYR A 96 7.12 -7.90 -2.59
N GLY A 97 7.03 -8.84 -3.54
CA GLY A 97 6.82 -10.25 -3.24
C GLY A 97 7.97 -10.89 -2.47
N TYR A 98 9.19 -10.34 -2.56
CA TYR A 98 10.34 -10.76 -1.78
C TYR A 98 10.55 -9.90 -0.52
N VAL A 99 10.54 -8.58 -0.67
CA VAL A 99 10.90 -7.65 0.42
C VAL A 99 9.91 -7.74 1.60
N ILE A 100 8.60 -7.79 1.32
CA ILE A 100 7.58 -7.79 2.38
C ILE A 100 7.67 -9.03 3.29
N PRO A 101 7.73 -10.28 2.77
CA PRO A 101 7.78 -11.46 3.64
C PRO A 101 9.15 -11.75 4.25
N TYR A 102 10.26 -11.40 3.59
CA TYR A 102 11.59 -11.85 4.01
C TYR A 102 12.47 -10.77 4.64
N ALA A 103 12.24 -9.50 4.32
CA ALA A 103 13.13 -8.42 4.75
C ALA A 103 12.44 -7.44 5.72
N GLU A 104 11.15 -7.17 5.53
CA GLU A 104 10.41 -6.23 6.38
C GLU A 104 9.91 -6.85 7.67
N THR A 105 9.84 -6.02 8.72
CA THR A 105 9.17 -6.38 9.95
C THR A 105 7.65 -6.40 9.74
N LYS A 106 6.97 -7.26 10.49
CA LYS A 106 5.52 -7.40 10.41
C LYS A 106 4.84 -6.09 10.84
N LYS A 107 4.08 -5.50 9.93
CA LYS A 107 3.28 -4.29 10.18
C LYS A 107 1.91 -4.68 10.75
N PRO A 108 1.26 -3.80 11.54
CA PRO A 108 -0.09 -4.05 12.03
C PRO A 108 -1.04 -4.28 10.85
N ASP A 109 -1.87 -5.31 10.96
CA ASP A 109 -2.86 -5.62 9.93
C ASP A 109 -4.03 -4.64 10.02
N THR A 110 -4.48 -4.14 8.87
CA THR A 110 -5.62 -3.21 8.75
C THR A 110 -6.88 -3.90 8.25
N GLY A 111 -6.88 -5.25 8.18
CA GLY A 111 -8.06 -6.03 7.81
C GLY A 111 -8.54 -5.80 6.38
N GLY A 112 -7.64 -5.38 5.48
CA GLY A 112 -7.98 -5.11 4.07
C GLY A 112 -8.56 -3.72 3.79
N HIS A 113 -8.57 -2.79 4.75
CA HIS A 113 -9.01 -1.40 4.49
C HIS A 113 -8.31 -0.76 3.27
N LEU A 114 -7.01 -1.01 3.12
CA LEU A 114 -6.21 -0.48 2.02
C LEU A 114 -6.61 -1.04 0.64
N TRP A 115 -7.11 -2.27 0.59
CA TRP A 115 -7.62 -2.86 -0.64
C TRP A 115 -8.81 -2.05 -1.16
N VAL A 116 -9.78 -1.76 -0.29
CA VAL A 116 -10.96 -0.98 -0.63
C VAL A 116 -10.59 0.45 -1.03
N SER A 117 -9.68 1.08 -0.29
CA SER A 117 -9.15 2.40 -0.65
C SER A 117 -8.54 2.42 -2.07
N THR A 118 -7.76 1.39 -2.41
CA THR A 118 -7.16 1.25 -3.74
C THR A 118 -8.21 1.06 -4.84
N LEU A 119 -9.26 0.28 -4.57
CA LEU A 119 -10.39 0.14 -5.51
C LEU A 119 -11.09 1.48 -5.77
N ARG A 120 -11.30 2.28 -4.72
CA ARG A 120 -11.86 3.64 -4.87
C ARG A 120 -10.96 4.53 -5.75
N HIS A 121 -9.64 4.47 -5.58
CA HIS A 121 -8.72 5.19 -6.46
C HIS A 121 -8.83 4.77 -7.93
N ILE A 122 -9.11 3.50 -8.22
CA ILE A 122 -9.33 3.03 -9.60
C ILE A 122 -10.59 3.67 -10.19
N PHE A 123 -11.70 3.73 -9.43
CA PHE A 123 -12.91 4.42 -9.88
C PHE A 123 -12.66 5.90 -10.17
N VAL A 124 -11.93 6.60 -9.28
CA VAL A 124 -11.54 8.00 -9.51
C VAL A 124 -10.66 8.13 -10.77
N GLY A 125 -9.71 7.22 -10.97
CA GLY A 125 -8.89 7.17 -12.18
C GLY A 125 -9.71 7.00 -13.46
N LEU A 126 -10.74 6.14 -13.42
CA LEU A 126 -11.68 5.95 -14.53
C LEU A 126 -12.54 7.19 -14.79
N MET A 127 -13.00 7.88 -13.75
CA MET A 127 -13.73 9.15 -13.89
C MET A 127 -12.86 10.22 -14.57
N ILE A 128 -11.60 10.36 -14.12
CA ILE A 128 -10.62 11.28 -14.74
C ILE A 128 -10.41 10.92 -16.21
N TYR A 129 -10.24 9.63 -16.51
CA TYR A 129 -10.08 9.15 -17.88
C TYR A 129 -11.28 9.53 -18.77
N VAL A 130 -12.52 9.30 -18.33
CA VAL A 130 -13.71 9.62 -19.12
C VAL A 130 -13.84 11.11 -19.36
N ILE A 131 -13.63 11.95 -18.33
CA ILE A 131 -13.65 13.41 -18.46
C ILE A 131 -12.60 13.87 -19.48
N LEU A 132 -11.37 13.36 -19.36
CA LEU A 132 -10.27 13.73 -20.24
C LEU A 132 -10.52 13.28 -21.68
N MET A 133 -10.96 12.03 -21.89
CA MET A 133 -11.25 11.50 -23.22
C MET A 133 -12.43 12.19 -23.89
N THR A 134 -13.44 12.61 -23.12
CA THR A 134 -14.53 13.46 -23.61
C THR A 134 -13.97 14.75 -24.19
N GLY A 135 -13.10 15.45 -23.44
CA GLY A 135 -12.46 16.68 -23.92
C GLY A 135 -11.57 16.47 -25.16
N VAL A 136 -10.79 15.39 -25.18
CA VAL A 136 -9.92 15.05 -26.32
C VAL A 136 -10.74 14.76 -27.58
N LEU A 137 -11.79 13.94 -27.46
CA LEU A 137 -12.66 13.59 -28.59
C LEU A 137 -13.44 14.81 -29.08
N TYR A 138 -13.91 15.68 -28.18
CA TYR A 138 -14.58 16.92 -28.56
C TYR A 138 -13.67 17.84 -29.39
N SER A 139 -12.38 17.93 -29.03
CA SER A 139 -11.41 18.77 -29.74
C SER A 139 -10.90 18.16 -31.05
N ARG A 140 -10.89 16.84 -31.19
CA ARG A 140 -10.24 16.13 -32.32
C ARG A 140 -11.20 15.53 -33.32
N ALA A 141 -12.43 15.22 -32.93
CA ALA A 141 -13.40 14.59 -33.81
C ALA A 141 -14.10 15.64 -34.69
N ASN A 142 -14.35 15.28 -35.95
CA ASN A 142 -15.16 16.11 -36.87
C ASN A 142 -16.63 16.21 -36.45
N SER A 143 -17.08 15.33 -35.56
CA SER A 143 -18.44 15.31 -35.02
C SER A 143 -18.39 15.21 -33.50
N SER A 144 -19.34 15.85 -32.81
CA SER A 144 -19.42 15.81 -31.34
C SER A 144 -20.05 14.53 -30.80
N ILE A 145 -20.56 13.65 -31.66
CA ILE A 145 -21.25 12.41 -31.27
C ILE A 145 -20.37 11.49 -30.40
N PRO A 146 -19.10 11.19 -30.76
CA PRO A 146 -18.25 10.32 -29.94
C PRO A 146 -17.97 10.91 -28.55
N SER A 147 -17.93 12.23 -28.43
CA SER A 147 -17.77 12.92 -27.15
C SER A 147 -18.98 12.70 -26.24
N TRP A 148 -20.20 12.83 -26.77
CA TRP A 148 -21.42 12.59 -25.98
C TRP A 148 -21.57 11.13 -25.54
N ILE A 149 -21.21 10.18 -26.40
CA ILE A 149 -21.21 8.76 -26.06
C ILE A 149 -20.21 8.50 -24.91
N THR A 150 -19.01 9.06 -25.00
CA THR A 150 -18.01 8.92 -23.95
C THR A 150 -18.48 9.58 -22.64
N ALA A 151 -19.05 10.78 -22.71
CA ALA A 151 -19.60 11.48 -21.55
C ALA A 151 -20.73 10.68 -20.87
N SER A 152 -21.56 9.98 -21.63
CA SER A 152 -22.63 9.13 -21.06
C SER A 152 -22.08 8.00 -20.18
N SER A 153 -20.87 7.50 -20.47
CA SER A 153 -20.20 6.47 -19.67
C SER A 153 -19.85 6.96 -18.26
N PHE A 154 -19.74 8.28 -18.05
CA PHE A 154 -19.50 8.86 -16.73
C PHE A 154 -20.64 8.53 -15.75
N LEU A 155 -21.89 8.58 -16.22
CA LEU A 155 -23.07 8.27 -15.40
C LEU A 155 -23.03 6.82 -14.91
N TYR A 156 -22.61 5.89 -15.77
CA TYR A 156 -22.44 4.49 -15.41
C TYR A 156 -21.36 4.30 -14.34
N ILE A 157 -20.21 4.96 -14.49
CA ILE A 157 -19.12 4.86 -13.50
C ILE A 157 -19.53 5.47 -12.16
N ALA A 158 -20.21 6.63 -12.16
CA ALA A 158 -20.70 7.26 -10.94
C ALA A 158 -21.73 6.38 -10.22
N TRP A 159 -22.66 5.77 -10.96
CA TRP A 159 -23.58 4.79 -10.42
C TRP A 159 -22.86 3.55 -9.86
N ALA A 160 -21.87 3.02 -10.60
CA ALA A 160 -21.10 1.86 -10.16
C ALA A 160 -20.27 2.15 -8.90
N PHE A 161 -19.72 3.36 -8.77
CA PHE A 161 -18.99 3.82 -7.58
C PHE A 161 -19.93 3.92 -6.37
N HIS A 162 -21.11 4.52 -6.54
CA HIS A 162 -22.13 4.57 -5.49
C HIS A 162 -22.60 3.18 -5.06
N ARG A 163 -22.86 2.31 -6.05
CA ARG A 163 -23.24 0.90 -5.82
C ARG A 163 -22.15 0.13 -5.09
N PHE A 164 -20.89 0.44 -5.35
CA PHE A 164 -19.74 -0.14 -4.66
C PHE A 164 -19.72 0.28 -3.18
N ASP A 165 -19.89 1.56 -2.89
CA ASP A 165 -19.83 2.08 -1.53
C ASP A 165 -21.02 1.65 -0.66
N GLU A 166 -22.23 1.59 -1.21
CA GLU A 166 -23.43 1.30 -0.40
C GLU A 166 -23.67 -0.18 -0.13
N HIS A 167 -23.38 -1.06 -1.09
CA HIS A 167 -23.88 -2.44 -1.03
C HIS A 167 -22.80 -3.46 -0.66
N PHE A 168 -21.51 -3.09 -0.73
CA PHE A 168 -20.45 -3.97 -0.27
C PHE A 168 -20.17 -3.69 1.20
N ASN A 169 -20.67 -4.57 2.07
CA ASN A 169 -20.38 -4.53 3.50
C ASN A 169 -18.96 -5.06 3.77
N TRP A 170 -17.98 -4.16 3.72
CA TRP A 170 -16.57 -4.47 4.03
C TRP A 170 -16.12 -3.92 5.38
N GLN A 171 -16.82 -2.91 5.91
CA GLN A 171 -16.45 -2.24 7.16
C GLN A 171 -16.81 -3.05 8.40
N MET A 172 -17.84 -3.90 8.29
CA MET A 172 -18.36 -4.68 9.41
C MET A 172 -18.21 -6.17 9.11
N LEU A 173 -17.69 -6.91 10.07
CA LEU A 173 -17.69 -8.36 10.02
C LEU A 173 -19.14 -8.84 10.19
N PRO A 174 -19.68 -9.67 9.27
CA PRO A 174 -21.03 -10.17 9.40
C PRO A 174 -21.22 -10.94 10.71
N PHE A 175 -22.31 -10.66 11.43
CA PHE A 175 -22.58 -11.23 12.76
C PHE A 175 -22.50 -12.76 12.81
N LYS A 176 -22.86 -13.43 11.71
CA LYS A 176 -22.72 -14.89 11.56
C LYS A 176 -21.31 -15.38 11.89
N TYR A 177 -20.26 -14.68 11.42
CA TYR A 177 -18.87 -15.06 11.67
C TYR A 177 -18.42 -14.73 13.10
N VAL A 178 -19.07 -13.77 13.75
CA VAL A 178 -18.77 -13.39 15.13
C VAL A 178 -19.33 -14.41 16.13
N VAL A 179 -20.52 -14.95 15.85
CA VAL A 179 -21.24 -15.87 16.74
C VAL A 179 -20.84 -17.33 16.54
N ASP A 180 -20.46 -17.70 15.33
CA ASP A 180 -20.13 -19.08 15.01
C ASP A 180 -18.84 -19.53 15.74
N GLU A 181 -18.98 -20.43 16.72
CA GLU A 181 -17.89 -20.91 17.57
C GLU A 181 -16.82 -21.66 16.78
N GLU A 182 -17.21 -22.35 15.70
CA GLU A 182 -16.28 -23.06 14.82
C GLU A 182 -15.39 -22.05 14.07
N THR A 183 -16.01 -21.03 13.45
CA THR A 183 -15.29 -19.91 12.83
C THR A 183 -14.44 -19.14 13.85
N ARG A 184 -14.93 -18.94 15.07
CA ARG A 184 -14.17 -18.30 16.16
C ARG A 184 -12.98 -19.15 16.63
N SER A 185 -13.09 -20.48 16.56
CA SER A 185 -12.02 -21.41 16.91
C SER A 185 -10.94 -21.50 15.82
N ASP A 186 -11.29 -21.23 14.56
CA ASP A 186 -10.38 -21.11 13.42
C ASP A 186 -9.75 -19.72 13.31
N MET A 187 -10.49 -18.68 13.70
CA MET A 187 -9.96 -17.36 14.06
C MET A 187 -9.23 -17.45 15.40
N LYS A 188 -8.21 -18.30 15.49
CA LYS A 188 -7.24 -18.23 16.58
C LYS A 188 -6.54 -16.89 16.46
N ALA A 189 -7.09 -15.90 17.14
CA ALA A 189 -6.40 -14.70 17.51
C ALA A 189 -5.00 -15.13 17.95
N PRO A 190 -3.93 -14.72 17.26
CA PRO A 190 -2.59 -15.12 17.65
C PRO A 190 -2.40 -14.75 19.13
N LYS A 191 -1.74 -15.61 19.91
CA LYS A 191 -1.72 -15.59 21.39
C LYS A 191 -1.54 -14.21 22.05
N TRP A 192 -0.93 -13.25 21.35
CA TRP A 192 -0.76 -11.86 21.77
C TRP A 192 -2.05 -11.03 21.86
N GLU A 193 -3.17 -11.47 21.26
CA GLU A 193 -4.48 -10.82 21.38
C GLU A 193 -5.34 -11.36 22.55
N LEU A 194 -4.97 -12.50 23.14
CA LEU A 194 -5.82 -13.23 24.10
C LEU A 194 -5.50 -12.94 25.58
N GLY A 195 -4.51 -12.08 25.89
CA GLY A 195 -3.93 -12.03 27.24
C GLY A 195 -4.01 -10.71 28.03
N GLY A 196 -4.15 -9.55 27.40
CA GLY A 196 -3.95 -8.28 28.12
C GLY A 196 -4.96 -7.19 27.78
N GLU A 197 -5.45 -6.49 28.81
CA GLU A 197 -5.91 -5.11 28.62
C GLU A 197 -4.76 -4.32 27.96
N TYR A 198 -5.08 -3.52 26.94
CA TYR A 198 -4.09 -2.59 26.38
C TYR A 198 -3.55 -1.72 27.52
N ARG A 199 -2.27 -1.87 27.82
CA ARG A 199 -1.52 -0.99 28.71
C ARG A 199 -0.46 -0.28 27.90
N GLN A 200 -0.36 1.02 28.12
CA GLN A 200 0.69 1.81 27.48
C GLN A 200 2.06 1.32 27.97
N PRO A 201 3.06 1.11 27.09
CA PRO A 201 4.40 0.68 27.46
C PRO A 201 5.06 1.56 28.53
N GLU A 202 4.67 2.84 28.60
CA GLU A 202 5.18 3.81 29.56
C GLU A 202 4.58 3.68 30.96
N LEU A 203 3.49 2.92 31.13
CA LEU A 203 2.80 2.71 32.42
C LEU A 203 3.34 1.51 33.20
N PHE A 204 4.26 0.75 32.63
CA PHE A 204 4.95 -0.32 33.35
C PHE A 204 6.04 0.31 34.20
N GLU A 205 5.95 0.13 35.52
CA GLU A 205 6.90 0.70 36.49
C GLU A 205 8.27 0.03 36.38
N ASP A 206 8.33 -1.22 35.93
CA ASP A 206 9.56 -2.00 35.83
C ASP A 206 9.82 -2.52 34.41
N TYR A 207 11.10 -2.54 34.04
CA TYR A 207 11.54 -2.94 32.70
C TYR A 207 11.32 -4.44 32.43
N GLU A 208 11.38 -5.24 33.49
CA GLU A 208 11.07 -6.68 33.46
C GLU A 208 9.59 -6.93 33.13
N ASP A 209 8.67 -6.08 33.58
CA ASP A 209 7.26 -6.17 33.22
C ASP A 209 7.04 -5.82 31.74
N ILE A 210 7.80 -4.85 31.21
CA ILE A 210 7.79 -4.52 29.78
C ILE A 210 8.34 -5.69 28.95
N LYS A 211 9.47 -6.27 29.37
CA LYS A 211 10.08 -7.42 28.69
C LYS A 211 9.17 -8.63 28.70
N ALA A 212 8.61 -8.99 29.86
CA ALA A 212 7.66 -10.09 29.99
C ALA A 212 6.42 -9.87 29.12
N PHE A 213 5.87 -8.65 29.10
CA PHE A 213 4.74 -8.29 28.24
C PHE A 213 5.10 -8.35 26.76
N MET A 214 6.27 -7.83 26.35
CA MET A 214 6.76 -7.86 24.97
C MET A 214 7.02 -9.29 24.49
N GLU A 215 7.64 -10.12 25.34
CA GLU A 215 7.93 -11.53 25.08
C GLU A 215 6.64 -12.37 24.99
N GLU A 216 5.67 -12.15 25.88
CA GLU A 216 4.31 -12.72 25.78
C GLU A 216 3.56 -12.25 24.53
N SER A 217 3.77 -10.99 24.14
CA SER A 217 3.15 -10.39 22.94
C SER A 217 3.84 -10.78 21.64
N GLY A 218 4.95 -11.54 21.68
CA GLY A 218 5.75 -11.88 20.50
C GLY A 218 6.35 -10.66 19.79
N ILE A 219 6.42 -9.53 20.50
CA ILE A 219 7.10 -8.31 20.07
C ILE A 219 8.54 -8.45 20.56
N GLN A 220 9.52 -8.60 19.65
CA GLN A 220 10.91 -8.62 20.08
C GLN A 220 11.23 -7.30 20.78
N ALA A 221 11.54 -7.37 22.08
CA ALA A 221 12.01 -6.22 22.84
C ALA A 221 13.32 -5.74 22.20
N SER A 222 13.29 -4.60 21.51
CA SER A 222 14.47 -3.99 20.89
C SER A 222 15.40 -3.32 21.90
N GLY A 223 15.43 -3.83 23.13
CA GLY A 223 16.22 -3.31 24.23
C GLY A 223 16.69 -4.47 25.10
N GLU A 224 17.97 -4.79 25.00
CA GLU A 224 18.71 -5.32 26.14
C GLU A 224 19.59 -4.17 26.62
N SER A 225 19.22 -3.57 27.75
CA SER A 225 20.08 -2.68 28.51
C SER A 225 21.10 -3.51 29.28
N SER A 226 22.38 -3.32 28.98
CA SER A 226 23.48 -3.47 29.94
C SER A 226 23.99 -2.09 30.33
#